data_AF-A0A0D3KYV2-F1
#
_entry.id   AF-A0A0D3KYV2-F1
#
_cell.length_a   1.000
_cell.length_b   1.000
_cell.length_c   1.000
_cell.angle_alpha   90.00
_cell.angle_beta   90.00
_cell.angle_gamma   90.00
#
_symmetry.space_group_name_H-M   'P 1'
#
loop_
_entity.id
_entity.type
_entity.pdbx_description
1 polymer ?
#
loop_
_entity_poly.entity_id
_entity_poly.type
_entity_poly.pdbx_seq_one_letter_code
_entity_poly.pdbx_strand_id
1 'polypeptide(L)'
;VASAWDAVVLIDEADIFLERRSENDIHRNAMVGVFLRLLEYHQGVLFLTTNRVRSFDDAFHSRISVALRYEALGKPARAEVWANLLGAAGIGELDPSALADYELNGRQIKNTIRLAQSLAAS
;
A
#
# COMPACT_ATOMS: atom_id res chain seq x y z
N VAL A 1 17.09 -8.36 16.91
CA VAL A 1 15.85 -8.64 17.68
C VAL A 1 14.81 -9.32 16.79
N ALA A 2 14.41 -8.78 15.63
CA ALA A 2 13.53 -9.48 14.68
C ALA A 2 14.11 -10.78 14.10
N SER A 3 15.41 -10.82 13.77
CA SER A 3 16.09 -12.01 13.23
C SER A 3 16.18 -13.18 14.21
N ALA A 4 16.12 -12.92 15.52
CA ALA A 4 16.12 -13.96 16.54
C ALA A 4 14.73 -14.60 16.72
N TRP A 5 13.70 -14.02 16.10
CA TRP A 5 12.28 -14.39 16.28
C TRP A 5 11.64 -14.85 14.96
N ASP A 6 12.43 -15.01 13.89
CA ASP A 6 11.95 -15.32 12.54
C ASP A 6 10.79 -14.40 12.08
N ALA A 7 10.86 -13.14 12.51
CA ALA A 7 9.77 -12.19 12.36
C ALA A 7 9.80 -11.51 10.98
N VAL A 8 8.62 -11.33 10.39
CA VAL A 8 8.42 -10.53 9.18
C VAL A 8 8.49 -9.05 9.54
N VAL A 9 9.32 -8.29 8.83
CA VAL A 9 9.39 -6.83 8.99
C VAL A 9 8.53 -6.18 7.91
N LEU A 10 7.69 -5.21 8.29
CA LEU A 10 6.93 -4.37 7.37
C LEU A 10 7.36 -2.91 7.57
N ILE A 11 7.78 -2.26 6.49
CA ILE A 11 8.02 -0.82 6.46
C ILE A 11 6.96 -0.19 5.56
N ASP A 12 6.08 0.58 6.17
CA ASP A 12 5.05 1.33 5.46
C ASP A 12 5.58 2.68 4.97
N GLU A 13 5.11 3.15 3.82
CA GLU A 13 5.50 4.45 3.23
C GLU A 13 7.03 4.64 3.11
N ALA A 14 7.72 3.62 2.60
CA ALA A 14 9.17 3.65 2.44
C ALA A 14 9.66 4.61 1.32
N ASP A 15 8.80 5.46 0.76
CA ASP A 15 9.13 6.35 -0.36
C ASP A 15 10.26 7.34 -0.05
N ILE A 16 10.33 7.86 1.18
CA ILE A 16 11.42 8.72 1.67
C ILE A 16 12.80 8.04 1.49
N PHE A 17 12.84 6.72 1.70
CA PHE A 17 14.07 5.93 1.60
C PHE A 17 14.35 5.40 0.19
N LEU A 18 13.31 5.27 -0.64
CA LEU A 18 13.37 4.64 -1.95
C LEU A 18 13.61 5.64 -3.09
N GLU A 19 13.35 6.93 -2.84
CA GLU A 19 13.45 7.96 -3.88
C GLU A 19 14.92 8.29 -4.28
N ARG A 20 15.14 8.56 -5.57
CA ARG A 20 16.43 8.77 -6.24
C ARG A 20 17.31 9.75 -5.50
N ARG A 21 18.60 9.43 -5.42
CA ARG A 21 19.61 10.37 -4.92
C ARG A 21 19.63 11.65 -5.74
N SER A 22 19.89 12.77 -5.07
CA SER A 22 20.02 14.10 -5.67
C SER A 22 21.43 14.62 -5.42
N GLU A 23 22.06 15.24 -6.42
CA GLU A 23 23.40 15.82 -6.27
C GLU A 23 23.47 16.91 -5.19
N ASN A 24 22.34 17.55 -4.90
CA ASN A 24 22.24 18.69 -3.98
C ASN A 24 21.82 18.30 -2.55
N ASP A 25 21.58 17.03 -2.25
CA ASP A 25 21.09 16.58 -0.94
C ASP A 25 21.92 15.45 -0.33
N ILE A 26 23.02 15.83 0.32
CA ILE A 26 23.96 14.92 0.97
C ILE A 26 23.30 14.14 2.11
N HIS A 27 22.45 14.79 2.91
CA HIS A 27 21.79 14.15 4.06
C HIS A 27 20.85 13.04 3.60
N ARG A 28 20.06 13.31 2.57
CA ARG A 28 19.15 12.32 2.00
C ARG A 28 19.89 11.18 1.32
N ASN A 29 20.96 11.47 0.57
CA ASN A 29 21.80 10.43 -0.02
C ASN A 29 22.42 9.51 1.03
N ALA A 30 22.83 10.06 2.18
CA ALA A 30 23.35 9.28 3.30
C ALA A 30 22.25 8.35 3.88
N MET A 31 21.02 8.85 4.07
CA MET A 31 19.90 8.02 4.53
C MET A 31 19.57 6.88 3.56
N VAL A 32 19.49 7.17 2.26
CA VAL A 32 19.26 6.15 1.20
C VAL A 32 20.39 5.11 1.21
N GLY A 33 21.64 5.54 1.36
CA GLY A 33 22.80 4.64 1.45
C GLY A 33 22.78 3.73 2.68
N VAL A 34 22.42 4.27 3.85
CA VAL A 34 22.23 3.47 5.07
C VAL A 34 21.08 2.48 4.89
N PHE A 35 19.97 2.92 4.31
CA PHE A 35 18.80 2.06 4.09
C PHE A 35 19.12 0.88 3.15
N LEU A 36 19.79 1.13 2.02
CA LEU A 36 20.25 0.07 1.11
C LEU A 36 21.13 -0.97 1.81
N ARG A 37 22.00 -0.52 2.73
CA ARG A 37 22.85 -1.41 3.52
C ARG A 37 22.02 -2.26 4.49
N LEU A 38 20.98 -1.69 5.09
CA LEU A 38 20.07 -2.43 5.97
C LEU A 38 19.27 -3.49 5.19
N LEU A 39 18.83 -3.18 3.96
CA LEU A 39 18.17 -4.16 3.08
C LEU A 39 19.11 -5.33 2.75
N GLU A 40 20.38 -5.05 2.47
CA GLU A 40 21.37 -6.06 2.09
C GLU A 40 21.73 -7.01 3.24
N TYR A 41 21.79 -6.51 4.47
CA TYR A 41 22.10 -7.33 5.65
C TYR A 41 20.87 -7.92 6.34
N HIS A 42 19.65 -7.60 5.90
CA HIS A 42 18.46 -8.12 6.53
C HIS A 42 18.37 -9.64 6.32
N GLN A 43 18.41 -10.38 7.44
CA GLN A 43 18.19 -11.82 7.49
C GLN A 43 16.71 -12.04 7.85
N GLY A 44 15.88 -12.34 6.85
CA GLY A 44 14.44 -12.56 7.04
C GLY A 44 13.59 -12.06 5.86
N VAL A 45 12.28 -12.06 6.07
CA VAL A 45 11.30 -11.53 5.09
C VAL A 45 10.99 -10.08 5.43
N LEU A 46 11.22 -9.20 4.46
CA LEU A 46 10.92 -7.78 4.55
C LEU A 46 9.88 -7.39 3.51
N PHE A 47 8.80 -6.77 3.96
CA PHE A 47 7.82 -6.11 3.11
C PHE A 47 8.02 -4.60 3.16
N LEU A 48 8.00 -3.98 1.98
CA LEU A 48 8.05 -2.53 1.80
C LEU A 48 6.79 -2.12 1.07
N THR A 49 6.10 -1.09 1.56
CA THR A 49 5.02 -0.44 0.80
C THR A 49 5.47 0.96 0.40
N THR A 50 4.94 1.44 -0.71
CA THR A 50 5.21 2.80 -1.19
C THR A 50 4.10 3.25 -2.11
N ASN A 51 3.78 4.55 -2.07
CA ASN A 51 2.86 5.19 -3.01
C ASN A 51 3.61 5.83 -4.20
N ARG A 52 4.96 5.87 -4.18
CA ARG A 52 5.77 6.64 -5.14
C ARG A 52 6.81 5.75 -5.85
N VAL A 53 6.34 4.98 -6.84
CA VAL A 53 7.21 4.06 -7.61
C VAL A 53 8.08 4.76 -8.65
N ARG A 54 7.67 5.93 -9.16
CA ARG A 54 8.33 6.58 -10.31
C ARG A 54 9.70 7.19 -10.02
N SER A 55 10.03 7.38 -8.75
CA SER A 55 11.27 8.02 -8.34
C SER A 55 12.26 7.05 -7.72
N PHE A 56 12.17 5.74 -7.95
CA PHE A 56 13.07 4.77 -7.32
C PHE A 56 14.53 4.94 -7.75
N ASP A 57 15.45 4.85 -6.78
CA ASP A 57 16.88 4.68 -7.04
C ASP A 57 17.12 3.29 -7.64
N ASP A 58 17.81 3.25 -8.78
CA ASP A 58 18.00 2.01 -9.55
C ASP A 58 18.74 0.93 -8.73
N ALA A 59 19.50 1.32 -7.69
CA ALA A 59 20.20 0.40 -6.78
C ALA A 59 19.28 -0.45 -5.90
N PHE A 60 17.98 -0.10 -5.80
CA PHE A 60 17.00 -0.91 -5.07
C PHE A 60 16.56 -2.15 -5.85
N HIS A 61 16.57 -2.11 -7.19
CA HIS A 61 16.08 -3.22 -8.02
C HIS A 61 16.86 -4.52 -7.77
N SER A 62 18.16 -4.44 -7.50
CA SER A 62 18.98 -5.62 -7.23
C SER A 62 18.79 -6.21 -5.83
N ARG A 63 18.10 -5.50 -4.93
CA ARG A 63 17.88 -5.87 -3.52
C ARG A 63 16.43 -6.25 -3.22
N ILE A 64 15.53 -6.13 -4.21
CA ILE A 64 14.12 -6.49 -4.10
C ILE A 64 13.89 -7.80 -4.85
N SER A 65 13.50 -8.85 -4.14
CA SER A 65 13.23 -10.15 -4.76
C SER A 65 11.93 -10.17 -5.57
N VAL A 66 10.90 -9.47 -5.09
CA VAL A 66 9.58 -9.39 -5.75
C VAL A 66 9.05 -7.96 -5.64
N ALA A 67 8.64 -7.39 -6.77
CA ALA A 67 7.97 -6.10 -6.83
C ALA A 67 6.51 -6.31 -7.27
N LEU A 68 5.56 -5.97 -6.39
CA LEU A 68 4.14 -6.03 -6.68
C LEU A 68 3.61 -4.63 -6.94
N ARG A 69 3.12 -4.39 -8.16
CA ARG A 69 2.45 -3.14 -8.52
C ARG A 69 0.94 -3.35 -8.46
N TYR A 70 0.28 -2.58 -7.61
CA TYR A 70 -1.18 -2.55 -7.53
C TYR A 70 -1.72 -1.47 -8.47
N GLU A 71 -2.60 -1.87 -9.38
CA GLU A 71 -3.33 -0.93 -10.24
C GLU A 71 -4.64 -0.48 -9.59
N ALA A 72 -5.27 0.53 -10.18
CA ALA A 72 -6.60 0.92 -9.76
C ALA A 72 -7.58 -0.25 -9.93
N LEU A 73 -8.54 -0.36 -9.02
CA LEU A 73 -9.55 -1.43 -9.06
C LEU A 73 -10.37 -1.32 -10.35
N GLY A 74 -10.36 -2.37 -11.17
CA GLY A 74 -11.32 -2.52 -12.27
C GLY A 74 -12.75 -2.73 -11.76
N LYS A 75 -13.75 -2.54 -12.62
CA LYS A 75 -15.17 -2.70 -12.26
C LYS A 75 -15.47 -4.04 -11.55
N PRO A 76 -14.98 -5.21 -12.02
CA PRO A 76 -15.23 -6.48 -11.31
C PRO A 76 -14.65 -6.49 -9.89
N ALA A 77 -13.42 -6.01 -9.71
CA ALA A 77 -12.77 -5.94 -8.41
C ALA A 77 -13.47 -4.94 -7.48
N ARG A 78 -13.98 -3.81 -8.01
CA ARG A 78 -14.79 -2.87 -7.23
C ARG A 78 -16.10 -3.51 -6.76
N ALA A 79 -16.77 -4.28 -7.60
CA ALA A 79 -18.01 -4.99 -7.22
C ALA A 79 -17.76 -5.98 -6.07
N GLU A 80 -16.64 -6.72 -6.13
CA GLU A 80 -16.24 -7.63 -5.06
C GLU A 80 -15.93 -6.89 -3.76
N VAL A 81 -15.19 -5.77 -3.83
CA VAL A 81 -14.91 -4.93 -2.66
C VAL A 81 -16.19 -4.35 -2.06
N TRP A 82 -17.13 -3.89 -2.88
CA TRP A 82 -18.45 -3.45 -2.43
C TRP A 82 -19.21 -4.56 -1.73
N ALA A 83 -19.31 -5.75 -2.35
CA ALA A 83 -20.02 -6.89 -1.78
C ALA A 83 -19.46 -7.28 -0.41
N ASN A 84 -18.13 -7.37 -0.30
CA ASN A 84 -17.45 -7.72 0.94
C ASN A 84 -17.67 -6.68 2.04
N LEU A 85 -17.55 -5.39 1.71
CA LEU A 85 -17.71 -4.31 2.71
C LEU A 85 -19.16 -4.09 3.12
N LEU A 86 -20.12 -4.22 2.20
CA LEU A 86 -21.55 -4.18 2.50
C LEU A 86 -21.97 -5.36 3.37
N GLY A 87 -21.49 -6.57 3.04
CA GLY A 87 -21.71 -7.77 3.85
C GLY A 87 -21.16 -7.61 5.28
N ALA A 88 -19.95 -7.10 5.42
CA ALA A 88 -19.35 -6.81 6.73
C ALA A 88 -20.10 -5.72 7.51
N ALA A 89 -20.79 -4.81 6.82
CA ALA A 89 -21.64 -3.77 7.40
C ALA A 89 -23.08 -4.23 7.67
N GLY A 90 -23.46 -5.45 7.28
CA GLY A 90 -24.82 -5.97 7.42
C GLY A 90 -25.84 -5.36 6.45
N ILE A 91 -25.39 -4.78 5.33
CA ILE A 91 -26.26 -4.14 4.34
C ILE A 91 -26.42 -5.08 3.14
N GLY A 92 -27.59 -5.70 3.00
CA GLY A 92 -27.85 -6.70 1.95
C GLY A 92 -28.72 -6.23 0.78
N GLU A 93 -29.36 -5.06 0.88
CA GLU A 93 -30.35 -4.60 -0.10
C GLU A 93 -29.74 -3.86 -1.32
N LEU A 94 -28.46 -3.51 -1.25
CA LEU A 94 -27.78 -2.75 -2.29
C LEU A 94 -27.09 -3.69 -3.29
N ASP A 95 -27.22 -3.39 -4.59
CA ASP A 95 -26.52 -4.10 -5.66
C ASP A 95 -25.05 -3.63 -5.76
N PRO A 96 -24.05 -4.48 -5.43
CA PRO A 96 -22.64 -4.13 -5.55
C PRO A 96 -22.21 -3.85 -6.99
N SER A 97 -22.90 -4.43 -7.98
CA SER A 97 -22.57 -4.28 -9.40
C SER A 97 -22.88 -2.88 -9.90
N ALA A 98 -24.02 -2.33 -9.49
CA ALA A 98 -24.39 -0.94 -9.75
C ALA A 98 -23.44 0.05 -9.05
N LEU A 99 -23.04 -0.24 -7.81
CA LEU A 99 -22.10 0.62 -7.07
C LEU A 99 -20.67 0.58 -7.63
N ALA A 100 -20.30 -0.49 -8.34
CA ALA A 100 -18.99 -0.62 -8.98
C ALA A 100 -18.80 0.27 -10.21
N ASP A 101 -19.87 0.88 -10.74
CA ASP A 101 -19.79 1.86 -11.83
C ASP A 101 -19.07 3.15 -11.40
N TYR A 102 -19.10 3.48 -10.12
CA TYR A 102 -18.34 4.60 -9.58
C TYR A 102 -16.86 4.22 -9.43
N GLU A 103 -15.97 5.02 -10.01
CA GLU A 103 -14.52 4.82 -9.95
C GLU A 103 -13.94 5.19 -8.59
N LEU A 104 -14.14 4.30 -7.62
CA LEU A 104 -13.69 4.45 -6.24
C LEU A 104 -12.63 3.41 -5.90
N ASN A 105 -11.63 3.81 -5.12
CA ASN A 105 -10.70 2.88 -4.49
C ASN A 105 -11.31 2.27 -3.20
N GLY A 106 -10.71 1.19 -2.70
CA GLY A 106 -11.24 0.49 -1.52
C GLY A 106 -11.38 1.37 -0.26
N ARG A 107 -10.51 2.37 -0.08
CA ARG A 107 -10.61 3.33 1.04
C ARG A 107 -11.83 4.23 0.88
N GLN A 108 -12.06 4.75 -0.32
CA GLN A 108 -13.22 5.58 -0.63
C GLN A 108 -14.52 4.78 -0.45
N ILE A 109 -14.59 3.55 -0.97
CA ILE A 109 -15.75 2.65 -0.79
C ILE A 109 -16.08 2.48 0.71
N LYS A 110 -15.08 2.12 1.52
CA LYS A 110 -15.24 1.95 2.97
C LYS A 110 -15.73 3.23 3.66
N ASN A 111 -15.21 4.38 3.26
CA ASN A 111 -15.62 5.67 3.81
C ASN A 111 -17.06 6.03 3.41
N THR A 112 -17.45 5.79 2.17
CA THR A 112 -18.82 6.02 1.68
C THR A 112 -19.83 5.23 2.51
N ILE A 113 -19.57 3.94 2.78
CA ILE A 113 -20.45 3.10 3.62
C ILE A 113 -20.58 3.70 5.02
N ARG A 114 -19.46 4.07 5.65
CA ARG A 114 -19.46 4.66 7.00
C ARG A 114 -20.22 5.98 7.08
N LEU A 115 -20.05 6.83 6.08
CA LEU A 115 -20.78 8.10 5.99
C LEU A 115 -22.27 7.88 5.81
N ALA A 116 -22.68 6.97 4.92
CA ALA A 116 -24.08 6.62 4.72
C ALA A 116 -24.74 6.07 6.00
N GLN A 117 -24.05 5.21 6.75
CA GLN A 117 -24.53 4.71 8.04
C GLN A 117 -24.68 5.82 9.09
N SER A 118 -23.71 6.74 9.15
CA SER A 118 -23.74 7.86 10.10
C SER A 118 -24.91 8.82 9.79
N LEU A 119 -25.17 9.07 8.51
CA LEU A 119 -26.30 9.88 8.06
C LEU A 119 -27.64 9.20 8.32
N ALA A 120 -27.74 7.88 8.12
CA ALA A 120 -28.98 7.13 8.37
C ALA A 120 -29.32 6.99 9.86
N ALA A 121 -28.32 7.10 10.73
CA ALA A 121 -28.49 7.08 12.19
C ALA A 121 -28.75 8.47 12.81
N SER A 122 -28.68 9.54 12.01
CA SER A 122 -28.98 10.93 12.41
C SER A 122 -30.45 11.26 12.16
#